data_AF-A0A9J6F4E8-F1
#
_entry.id   AF-A0A9J6F4E8-F1
#
_cell.length_a   1.000
_cell.length_b   1.000
_cell.length_c   1.000
_cell.angle_alpha   90.00
_cell.angle_beta   90.00
_cell.angle_gamma   90.00
#
_symmetry.space_group_name_H-M   'P 1'
#
loop_
_entity.id
_entity.type
_entity.pdbx_description
1 polymer ?
#
loop_
_entity_poly.entity_id
_entity_poly.type
_entity_poly.pdbx_seq_one_letter_code
_entity_poly.pdbx_strand_id
1 'polypeptide(L)'
;MSGDHRTVINGSPSQYVKLNVGGSLHYTTIGTLTKHDSMLRAMFSGRMEVLTDSEGWILIDRCGKHFGTILNFLRDGSVPLPESTREIAELLAEAKYYLIQALVESCEAALQKKESPQEPICRVPLITNEKEGNLLISTSTKPLVKLLINRHNNKYSYTSTSDDNLLKNVEMFDRLSLRFCSRVLFLKDVIGSNEICCWTFYGHGKKVAEVCCTSIVYATDKKHTKVEFPEARIYEETLNILLYENRNGPDPELMQATSTRGAVARATTCYTSDDEDERRAPVGSCSGCTSTRDSRESCHLGRIRSTKQSS
;
A
#
# COMPACT_ATOMS: atom_id res chain seq x y z
N MET A 1 21.92 34.98 38.08
CA MET A 1 22.39 35.95 37.08
C MET A 1 23.39 35.21 36.20
N SER A 2 22.95 34.70 35.04
CA SER A 2 23.88 34.05 34.11
C SER A 2 24.63 35.14 33.37
N GLY A 3 25.94 35.21 33.61
CA GLY A 3 26.82 36.25 33.09
C GLY A 3 27.26 35.92 31.67
N ASP A 4 26.35 36.05 30.71
CA ASP A 4 26.71 35.96 29.30
C ASP A 4 27.51 37.21 28.91
N HIS A 5 28.65 37.00 28.27
CA HIS A 5 29.55 38.08 27.88
C HIS A 5 29.88 37.98 26.40
N ARG A 6 29.96 39.14 25.75
CA ARG A 6 30.35 39.26 24.35
C ARG A 6 31.86 39.27 24.26
N THR A 7 32.42 38.36 23.47
CA THR A 7 33.86 38.27 23.26
C THR A 7 34.19 38.15 21.78
N VAL A 8 35.42 38.51 21.42
CA VAL A 8 35.96 38.35 20.08
C VAL A 8 36.96 37.20 20.11
N ILE A 9 36.80 36.22 19.23
CA ILE A 9 37.67 35.04 19.20
C ILE A 9 38.76 35.21 18.16
N ASN A 10 40.01 35.29 18.63
CA ASN A 10 41.22 35.25 17.82
C ASN A 10 42.15 34.18 18.40
N GLY A 11 42.25 33.05 17.72
CA GLY A 11 43.05 31.91 18.17
C GLY A 11 43.72 31.18 17.00
N SER A 12 44.67 30.31 17.32
CA SER A 12 45.37 29.54 16.30
C SER A 12 44.44 28.50 15.64
N PRO A 13 44.67 28.10 14.37
CA PRO A 13 43.81 27.11 13.71
C PRO A 13 43.70 25.76 14.42
N SER A 14 44.70 25.39 15.22
CA SER A 14 44.73 24.16 16.03
C SER A 14 44.03 24.29 17.39
N GLN A 15 43.63 25.50 17.79
CA GLN A 15 42.97 25.73 19.06
C GLN A 15 41.55 25.14 19.04
N TYR A 16 41.24 24.38 20.08
CA TYR A 16 39.90 23.85 20.31
C TYR A 16 38.95 24.93 20.85
N VAL A 17 37.70 24.84 20.43
CA VAL A 17 36.60 25.70 20.87
C VAL A 17 35.38 24.84 21.22
N LYS A 18 34.54 25.37 22.11
CA LYS A 18 33.31 24.73 22.58
C LYS A 18 32.11 25.51 22.06
N LEU A 19 31.15 24.83 21.46
CA LEU A 19 29.92 25.43 20.94
C LEU A 19 28.70 24.78 21.57
N ASN A 20 27.75 25.60 22.00
CA ASN A 20 26.43 25.17 22.45
C ASN A 20 25.39 25.66 21.44
N VAL A 21 24.87 24.73 20.64
CA VAL A 21 23.93 25.00 19.55
C VAL A 21 22.54 24.54 19.97
N GLY A 22 21.76 25.46 20.56
CA GLY A 22 20.42 25.18 21.08
C GLY A 22 20.36 24.01 22.07
N GLY A 23 21.38 23.86 22.92
CA GLY A 23 21.51 22.76 23.88
C GLY A 23 22.36 21.58 23.40
N SER A 24 22.77 21.55 22.12
CA SER A 24 23.68 20.54 21.60
C SER A 24 25.13 20.99 21.75
N LEU A 25 25.92 20.21 22.48
CA LEU A 25 27.30 20.53 22.82
C LEU A 25 28.27 19.95 21.79
N HIS A 26 29.12 20.80 21.22
CA HIS A 26 30.09 20.42 20.21
C HIS A 26 31.49 20.93 20.53
N TYR A 27 32.49 20.11 20.19
CA TYR A 27 33.90 20.46 20.23
C TYR A 27 34.48 20.40 18.82
N THR A 28 35.22 21.43 18.45
CA THR A 28 35.93 21.48 17.17
C THR A 28 37.11 22.45 17.26
N THR A 29 37.86 22.62 16.18
CA THR A 29 38.95 23.59 16.11
C THR A 29 38.53 24.85 15.37
N ILE A 30 39.20 25.98 15.67
CA ILE A 30 39.04 27.24 14.93
C ILE A 30 39.30 26.98 13.44
N GLY A 31 40.33 26.19 13.11
CA GLY A 31 40.68 25.85 11.74
C GLY A 31 39.52 25.23 10.94
N THR A 32 38.72 24.35 11.54
CA THR A 32 37.52 23.80 10.90
C THR A 32 36.48 24.89 10.62
N LEU A 33 36.21 25.76 11.59
CA LEU A 33 35.18 26.80 11.48
C LEU A 33 35.57 27.91 10.51
N THR A 34 36.87 28.14 10.30
CA THR A 34 37.39 29.15 9.38
C THR A 34 37.80 28.61 8.00
N LYS A 35 37.68 27.29 7.77
CA LYS A 35 38.16 26.63 6.53
C LYS A 35 37.38 27.08 5.30
N HIS A 36 36.06 27.20 5.42
CA HIS A 36 35.17 27.56 4.33
C HIS A 36 34.60 28.96 4.54
N ASP A 37 34.31 29.65 3.43
CA ASP A 37 33.63 30.94 3.50
C ASP A 37 32.18 30.73 3.94
N SER A 38 31.89 31.14 5.18
CA SER A 38 30.64 30.84 5.88
C SER A 38 30.42 31.86 7.01
N MET A 39 29.21 31.90 7.56
CA MET A 39 28.91 32.70 8.76
C MET A 39 29.84 32.34 9.93
N LEU A 40 30.13 31.04 10.09
CA LEU A 40 31.03 30.54 11.15
C LEU A 40 32.45 31.10 10.96
N ARG A 41 32.95 31.22 9.74
CA ARG A 41 34.23 31.88 9.50
C ARG A 41 34.24 33.32 10.00
N ALA A 42 33.16 34.08 9.79
CA ALA A 42 33.06 35.44 10.28
C ALA A 42 33.06 35.49 11.82
N MET A 43 32.28 34.63 12.48
CA MET A 43 32.24 34.49 13.96
C MET A 43 33.61 34.22 14.57
N PHE A 44 34.44 33.41 13.91
CA PHE A 44 35.73 32.94 14.42
C PHE A 44 36.95 33.62 13.75
N SER A 45 36.72 34.69 12.98
CA SER A 45 37.77 35.52 12.37
C SER A 45 38.24 36.70 13.23
N GLY A 46 37.69 36.84 14.43
CA GLY A 46 37.94 37.97 15.32
C GLY A 46 37.34 39.30 14.87
N ARG A 47 36.35 39.27 13.98
CA ARG A 47 35.67 40.47 13.45
C ARG A 47 34.26 40.66 13.96
N MET A 48 33.71 39.66 14.64
CA MET A 48 32.35 39.64 15.14
C MET A 48 32.36 39.23 16.62
N GLU A 49 31.53 39.90 17.41
CA GLU A 49 31.29 39.50 18.79
C GLU A 49 30.43 38.24 18.83
N VAL A 50 30.83 37.29 19.67
CA VAL A 50 30.06 36.07 19.95
C VAL A 50 29.66 36.03 21.42
N LEU A 51 28.46 35.49 21.69
CA LEU A 51 27.99 35.29 23.05
C LEU A 51 28.66 34.06 23.64
N THR A 52 29.24 34.22 24.82
CA THR A 52 29.89 33.14 25.57
C THR A 52 29.31 33.07 26.98
N ASP A 53 29.04 31.87 27.47
CA ASP A 53 28.60 31.65 28.84
C ASP A 53 29.78 31.67 29.84
N SER A 54 29.49 31.51 31.13
CA SER A 54 30.50 31.47 32.19
C SER A 54 31.45 30.27 32.12
N GLU A 55 31.12 29.22 31.38
CA GLU A 55 31.95 28.01 31.21
C GLU A 55 32.78 28.02 29.92
N GLY A 56 32.65 29.08 29.12
CA GLY A 56 33.36 29.26 27.86
C GLY A 56 32.67 28.61 26.65
N TRP A 57 31.38 28.29 26.73
CA TRP A 57 30.60 27.82 25.58
C TRP A 57 30.13 28.99 24.73
N ILE A 58 30.41 28.89 23.44
CA ILE A 58 29.93 29.84 22.46
C ILE A 58 28.50 29.47 22.11
N LEU A 59 27.57 30.40 22.36
CA LEU A 59 26.14 30.15 22.25
C LEU A 59 25.66 30.46 20.83
N ILE A 60 24.97 29.51 20.22
CA ILE A 60 24.28 29.65 18.94
C ILE A 60 22.82 29.28 19.11
N ASP A 61 21.92 30.22 18.87
CA ASP A 61 20.47 30.04 18.96
C ASP A 61 19.91 29.35 17.71
N ARG A 62 20.29 28.08 17.52
CA ARG A 62 19.84 27.20 16.42
C ARG A 62 19.62 25.78 16.91
N CYS A 63 18.90 24.98 16.13
CA CYS A 63 18.73 23.56 16.44
C CYS A 63 20.03 22.78 16.19
N GLY A 64 20.59 22.19 17.24
CA GLY A 64 21.83 21.42 17.13
C GLY A 64 21.72 20.05 16.45
N LYS A 65 20.51 19.59 16.09
CA LYS A 65 20.28 18.24 15.51
C LYS A 65 21.22 17.92 14.35
N HIS A 66 21.39 18.87 13.43
CA HIS A 66 22.17 18.69 12.20
C HIS A 66 23.56 19.34 12.26
N PHE A 67 23.94 19.95 13.38
CA PHE A 67 25.19 20.69 13.49
C PHE A 67 26.43 19.79 13.41
N GLY A 68 26.33 18.53 13.83
CA GLY A 68 27.37 17.54 13.60
C GLY A 68 27.68 17.33 12.11
N THR A 69 26.64 17.26 11.28
CA THR A 69 26.76 17.15 9.81
C THR A 69 27.39 18.41 9.20
N ILE A 70 27.03 19.58 9.71
CA ILE A 70 27.65 20.86 9.33
C ILE A 70 29.16 20.82 9.61
N LEU A 71 29.57 20.38 10.81
CA LEU A 71 30.98 20.26 11.16
C LEU A 71 31.74 19.26 10.29
N ASN A 72 31.12 18.11 9.97
CA ASN A 72 31.75 17.12 9.09
C ASN A 72 31.93 17.68 7.68
N PHE A 73 30.95 18.40 7.13
CA PHE A 73 31.10 19.09 5.86
C PHE A 73 32.27 20.10 5.90
N LEU A 74 32.38 20.89 6.97
CA LEU A 74 33.49 21.84 7.13
C LEU A 74 34.85 21.16 7.32
N ARG A 75 34.91 19.89 7.73
CA ARG A 75 36.16 19.13 7.84
C ARG A 75 36.56 18.55 6.48
N ASP A 76 35.61 17.90 5.81
CA ASP A 76 35.91 17.03 4.68
C ASP A 76 35.59 17.68 3.32
N GLY A 77 34.86 18.80 3.31
CA GLY A 77 34.36 19.47 2.11
C GLY A 77 33.18 18.77 1.44
N SER A 78 32.74 17.65 1.99
CA SER A 78 31.57 16.88 1.54
C SER A 78 31.00 16.09 2.71
N VAL A 79 29.73 15.66 2.61
CA VAL A 79 29.09 14.84 3.65
C VAL A 79 28.00 13.98 3.01
N PRO A 80 27.82 12.71 3.42
CA PRO A 80 26.65 11.94 3.01
C PRO A 80 25.37 12.63 3.49
N LEU A 81 24.43 12.85 2.58
CA LEU A 81 23.15 13.47 2.91
C LEU A 81 22.18 12.44 3.52
N PRO A 82 21.26 12.86 4.40
CA PRO A 82 20.23 11.99 4.97
C PRO A 82 19.32 11.36 3.91
N GLU A 83 18.74 10.20 4.21
CA GLU A 83 17.82 9.50 3.30
C GLU A 83 16.41 10.09 3.31
N SER A 84 15.99 10.75 4.38
CA SER A 84 14.64 11.33 4.49
C SER A 84 14.57 12.71 3.86
N THR A 85 13.54 12.96 3.04
CA THR A 85 13.29 14.29 2.46
C THR A 85 13.12 15.37 3.54
N ARG A 86 12.47 15.01 4.66
CA ARG A 86 12.31 15.90 5.81
C ARG A 86 13.67 16.28 6.40
N GLU A 87 14.56 15.32 6.59
CA GLU A 87 15.87 15.57 7.19
C GLU A 87 16.79 16.36 6.26
N ILE A 88 16.71 16.13 4.95
CA ILE A 88 17.42 16.96 3.96
C ILE A 88 16.91 18.41 4.03
N ALA A 89 15.58 18.62 4.15
CA ALA A 89 15.02 19.96 4.26
C ALA A 89 15.44 20.67 5.57
N GLU A 90 15.48 19.93 6.69
CA GLU A 90 16.00 20.43 7.97
C GLU A 90 17.49 20.81 7.87
N LEU A 91 18.32 19.95 7.26
CA LEU A 91 19.75 20.23 7.04
C LEU A 91 19.95 21.43 6.09
N LEU A 92 19.14 21.55 5.04
CA LEU A 92 19.16 22.67 4.10
C LEU A 92 18.90 24.00 4.81
N ALA A 93 17.97 24.03 5.77
CA ALA A 93 17.67 25.24 6.55
C ALA A 93 18.90 25.69 7.37
N GLU A 94 19.62 24.75 8.00
CA GLU A 94 20.84 25.07 8.73
C GLU A 94 21.99 25.45 7.80
N ALA A 95 22.17 24.76 6.66
CA ALA A 95 23.18 25.11 5.67
C ALA A 95 22.99 26.54 5.12
N LYS A 96 21.73 26.95 4.89
CA LYS A 96 21.37 28.33 4.53
C LYS A 96 21.68 29.31 5.66
N TYR A 97 21.35 28.97 6.91
CA TYR A 97 21.64 29.82 8.06
C TYR A 97 23.15 30.09 8.23
N TYR A 98 23.97 29.04 8.17
CA TYR A 98 25.43 29.16 8.29
C TYR A 98 26.12 29.63 7.00
N LEU A 99 25.37 29.90 5.93
CA LEU A 99 25.87 30.37 4.63
C LEU A 99 26.89 29.42 3.98
N ILE A 100 26.63 28.11 4.02
CA ILE A 100 27.50 27.08 3.43
C ILE A 100 26.98 26.72 2.04
N GLN A 101 27.34 27.55 1.05
CA GLN A 101 26.76 27.51 -0.31
C GLN A 101 26.86 26.12 -0.98
N ALA A 102 28.02 25.46 -0.92
CA ALA A 102 28.19 24.15 -1.52
C ALA A 102 27.30 23.05 -0.90
N LEU A 103 26.99 23.15 0.39
CA LEU A 103 26.08 22.22 1.06
C LEU A 103 24.62 22.54 0.72
N VAL A 104 24.28 23.82 0.57
CA VAL A 104 22.95 24.27 0.08
C VAL A 104 22.67 23.66 -1.29
N GLU A 105 23.60 23.81 -2.24
CA GLU A 105 23.48 23.25 -3.58
C GLU A 105 23.32 21.73 -3.56
N SER A 106 24.10 21.04 -2.73
CA SER A 106 24.02 19.59 -2.57
C SER A 106 22.63 19.15 -2.06
N CYS A 107 22.07 19.86 -1.08
CA CYS A 107 20.75 19.55 -0.53
C CYS A 107 19.62 19.86 -1.52
N GLU A 108 19.68 21.00 -2.23
CA GLU A 108 18.67 21.37 -3.23
C GLU A 108 18.65 20.39 -4.41
N ALA A 109 19.83 19.97 -4.90
CA ALA A 109 19.92 18.94 -5.93
C ALA A 109 19.34 17.59 -5.46
N ALA A 110 19.57 17.21 -4.21
CA ALA A 110 19.01 15.98 -3.64
C ALA A 110 17.48 16.02 -3.50
N LEU A 111 16.91 17.18 -3.17
CA LEU A 111 15.46 17.39 -3.11
C LEU A 111 14.84 17.34 -4.52
N GLN A 112 15.43 18.03 -5.50
CA GLN A 112 14.95 18.01 -6.89
C GLN A 112 14.97 16.59 -7.49
N LYS A 113 16.01 15.80 -7.21
CA LYS A 113 16.09 14.41 -7.69
C LYS A 113 14.94 13.54 -7.15
N LYS A 114 14.49 13.80 -5.92
CA LYS A 114 13.37 13.09 -5.29
C LYS A 114 12.00 13.61 -5.74
N GLU A 115 11.91 14.87 -6.12
CA GLU A 115 10.69 15.47 -6.67
C GLU A 115 10.49 15.17 -8.16
N SER A 116 11.49 14.60 -8.85
CA SER A 116 11.27 14.11 -10.21
C SER A 116 10.09 13.13 -10.18
N PRO A 117 8.98 13.41 -10.91
CA PRO A 117 7.87 12.49 -10.98
C PRO A 117 8.40 11.24 -11.66
N GLN A 118 8.71 10.20 -10.86
CA GLN A 118 8.89 8.88 -11.42
C GLN A 118 7.58 8.58 -12.13
N GLU A 119 7.63 8.47 -13.46
CA GLU A 119 6.46 8.04 -14.23
C GLU A 119 5.89 6.80 -13.55
N PRO A 120 4.57 6.75 -13.28
CA PRO A 120 3.98 5.63 -12.58
C PRO A 120 4.19 4.36 -13.41
N ILE A 121 5.16 3.53 -13.02
CA ILE A 121 5.43 2.26 -13.68
C ILE A 121 4.31 1.29 -13.27
N CYS A 122 3.44 0.96 -14.22
CA CYS A 122 2.48 -0.12 -14.04
C CYS A 122 3.22 -1.47 -14.03
N ARG A 123 3.33 -2.09 -12.85
CA ARG A 123 3.92 -3.42 -12.68
C ARG A 123 2.82 -4.44 -12.46
N VAL A 124 2.75 -5.42 -13.34
CA VAL A 124 1.84 -6.57 -13.22
C VAL A 124 2.68 -7.82 -12.94
N PRO A 125 2.72 -8.31 -11.69
CA PRO A 125 3.38 -9.57 -11.37
C PRO A 125 2.71 -10.77 -12.08
N LEU A 126 3.56 -11.67 -12.57
CA LEU A 126 3.15 -12.97 -13.10
C LEU A 126 3.34 -14.03 -12.02
N ILE A 127 2.25 -14.61 -11.54
CA ILE A 127 2.27 -15.64 -10.51
C ILE A 127 2.73 -16.95 -11.14
N THR A 128 3.82 -17.50 -10.62
CA THR A 128 4.39 -18.79 -11.05
C THR A 128 4.28 -19.88 -9.98
N ASN A 129 3.83 -19.53 -8.78
CA ASN A 129 3.61 -20.45 -7.67
C ASN A 129 2.45 -19.97 -6.78
N GLU A 130 1.63 -20.90 -6.30
CA GLU A 130 0.42 -20.61 -5.51
C GLU A 130 0.75 -19.91 -4.19
N LYS A 131 1.86 -20.26 -3.52
CA LYS A 131 2.28 -19.63 -2.27
C LYS A 131 2.62 -18.15 -2.46
N GLU A 132 3.25 -17.80 -3.57
CA GLU A 132 3.56 -16.41 -3.93
C GLU A 132 2.27 -15.63 -4.17
N GLY A 133 1.33 -16.21 -4.94
CA GLY A 133 0.02 -15.60 -5.15
C GLY A 133 -0.72 -15.32 -3.84
N ASN A 134 -0.78 -16.30 -2.94
CA ASN A 134 -1.43 -16.18 -1.63
C ASN A 134 -0.72 -15.15 -0.73
N LEU A 135 0.61 -15.06 -0.79
CA LEU A 135 1.38 -14.05 -0.07
C LEU A 135 1.07 -12.64 -0.59
N LEU A 136 1.06 -12.44 -1.91
CA LEU A 136 0.72 -11.16 -2.54
C LEU A 136 -0.70 -10.72 -2.18
N ILE A 137 -1.67 -11.64 -2.18
CA ILE A 137 -3.05 -11.35 -1.81
C ILE A 137 -3.16 -10.97 -0.33
N SER A 138 -2.55 -11.74 0.58
CA SER A 138 -2.69 -11.54 2.03
C SER A 138 -1.94 -10.33 2.57
N THR A 139 -0.84 -9.94 1.93
CA THR A 139 -0.02 -8.78 2.36
C THR A 139 -0.41 -7.47 1.67
N SER A 140 -1.17 -7.53 0.57
CA SER A 140 -1.58 -6.33 -0.16
C SER A 140 -2.45 -5.41 0.69
N THR A 141 -2.09 -4.13 0.72
CA THR A 141 -2.91 -3.06 1.28
C THR A 141 -3.91 -2.49 0.26
N LYS A 142 -3.69 -2.76 -1.03
CA LYS A 142 -4.57 -2.35 -2.13
C LYS A 142 -5.59 -3.44 -2.46
N PRO A 143 -6.78 -3.09 -2.98
CA PRO A 143 -7.64 -4.04 -3.65
C PRO A 143 -6.91 -4.67 -4.84
N LEU A 144 -7.30 -5.89 -5.21
CA LEU A 144 -6.55 -6.71 -6.15
C LEU A 144 -7.45 -7.37 -7.19
N VAL A 145 -6.99 -7.34 -8.45
CA VAL A 145 -7.57 -8.09 -9.57
C VAL A 145 -6.56 -9.15 -10.00
N LYS A 146 -6.99 -10.41 -10.04
CA LYS A 146 -6.21 -11.52 -10.57
C LYS A 146 -6.88 -12.04 -11.83
N LEU A 147 -6.14 -12.10 -12.93
CA LEU A 147 -6.58 -12.78 -14.15
C LEU A 147 -5.82 -14.09 -14.32
N LEU A 148 -6.55 -15.19 -14.25
CA LEU A 148 -6.06 -16.52 -14.59
C LEU A 148 -6.21 -16.75 -16.09
N ILE A 149 -5.11 -17.18 -16.73
CA ILE A 149 -5.07 -17.55 -18.14
C ILE A 149 -4.30 -18.86 -18.29
N ASN A 150 -5.00 -19.92 -18.68
CA ASN A 150 -4.39 -21.21 -19.00
C ASN A 150 -4.82 -21.66 -20.41
N ARG A 151 -4.20 -21.04 -21.42
CA ARG A 151 -4.41 -21.39 -22.83
C ARG A 151 -4.00 -22.84 -23.15
N HIS A 152 -3.08 -23.41 -22.39
CA HIS A 152 -2.54 -24.76 -22.64
C HIS A 152 -3.43 -25.88 -22.08
N ASN A 153 -4.56 -25.56 -21.47
CA ASN A 153 -5.46 -26.55 -20.91
C ASN A 153 -6.10 -27.42 -22.01
N ASN A 154 -5.85 -28.73 -22.00
CA ASN A 154 -6.36 -29.67 -23.00
C ASN A 154 -7.90 -29.78 -23.06
N LYS A 155 -8.62 -29.26 -22.06
CA LYS A 155 -10.08 -29.16 -22.07
C LYS A 155 -10.60 -28.01 -22.96
N TYR A 156 -9.71 -27.09 -23.34
CA TYR A 156 -10.01 -25.94 -24.19
C TYR A 156 -10.37 -26.39 -25.60
N SER A 157 -11.60 -26.10 -26.03
CA SER A 157 -11.99 -26.30 -27.42
C SER A 157 -11.56 -25.07 -28.21
N TYR A 158 -10.51 -25.23 -29.02
CA TYR A 158 -10.04 -24.21 -29.94
C TYR A 158 -11.13 -23.91 -30.97
N THR A 159 -11.82 -22.79 -30.79
CA THR A 159 -12.69 -22.18 -31.79
C THR A 159 -12.21 -20.75 -31.99
N SER A 160 -12.36 -20.19 -33.18
CA SER A 160 -11.96 -18.80 -33.46
C SER A 160 -12.61 -17.83 -32.47
N THR A 161 -13.89 -18.00 -32.16
CA THR A 161 -14.61 -17.19 -31.19
C THR A 161 -14.04 -17.29 -29.77
N SER A 162 -13.66 -18.49 -29.32
CA SER A 162 -13.03 -18.67 -28.00
C SER A 162 -11.67 -17.96 -27.93
N ASP A 163 -10.86 -18.07 -28.98
CA ASP A 163 -9.54 -17.43 -29.05
C ASP A 163 -9.68 -15.90 -29.06
N ASP A 164 -10.62 -15.36 -29.85
CA ASP A 164 -10.94 -13.92 -29.87
C ASP A 164 -11.36 -13.42 -28.49
N ASN A 165 -12.24 -14.17 -27.80
CA ASN A 165 -12.69 -13.81 -26.46
C ASN A 165 -11.56 -13.88 -25.42
N LEU A 166 -10.63 -14.83 -25.55
CA LEU A 166 -9.46 -14.91 -24.68
C LEU A 166 -8.57 -13.66 -24.85
N LEU A 167 -8.34 -13.23 -26.10
CA LEU A 167 -7.58 -12.01 -26.40
C LEU A 167 -8.27 -10.76 -25.85
N LYS A 168 -9.60 -10.66 -25.97
CA LYS A 168 -10.37 -9.55 -25.38
C LYS A 168 -10.24 -9.49 -23.86
N ASN A 169 -10.22 -10.64 -23.17
CA ASN A 169 -9.96 -10.69 -21.73
C ASN A 169 -8.55 -10.15 -21.39
N VAL A 170 -7.53 -10.55 -22.15
CA VAL A 170 -6.15 -10.05 -21.98
C VAL A 170 -6.08 -8.54 -22.21
N GLU A 171 -6.65 -8.05 -23.30
CA GLU A 171 -6.64 -6.64 -23.66
C GLU A 171 -7.36 -5.79 -22.60
N MET A 172 -8.52 -6.26 -22.13
CA MET A 172 -9.26 -5.58 -21.07
C MET A 172 -8.45 -5.51 -19.78
N PHE A 173 -7.75 -6.58 -19.41
CA PHE A 173 -6.89 -6.60 -18.23
C PHE A 173 -5.77 -5.58 -18.33
N ASP A 174 -5.09 -5.53 -19.47
CA ASP A 174 -4.00 -4.58 -19.69
C ASP A 174 -4.54 -3.13 -19.62
N ARG A 175 -5.69 -2.86 -20.25
CA ARG A 175 -6.36 -1.55 -20.20
C ARG A 175 -6.73 -1.11 -18.78
N LEU A 176 -7.29 -2.03 -17.98
CA LEU A 176 -7.65 -1.75 -16.59
C LEU A 176 -6.40 -1.57 -15.72
N SER A 177 -5.36 -2.38 -15.95
CA SER A 177 -4.10 -2.29 -15.20
C SER A 177 -3.43 -0.93 -15.39
N LEU A 178 -3.39 -0.43 -16.62
CA LEU A 178 -2.84 0.89 -16.93
C LEU A 178 -3.67 2.02 -16.30
N ARG A 179 -5.00 1.89 -16.32
CA ARG A 179 -5.92 2.92 -15.80
C ARG A 179 -5.90 3.03 -14.28
N PHE A 180 -5.71 1.90 -13.58
CA PHE A 180 -5.87 1.82 -12.13
C PHE A 180 -4.60 1.38 -11.39
N CYS A 181 -3.41 1.41 -12.02
CA CYS A 181 -2.13 0.91 -11.45
C CYS A 181 -1.75 1.53 -10.10
N SER A 182 -2.12 2.78 -9.85
CA SER A 182 -1.84 3.47 -8.59
C SER A 182 -2.75 3.00 -7.45
N ARG A 183 -3.93 2.46 -7.78
CA ARG A 183 -5.02 2.18 -6.84
C ARG A 183 -5.25 0.69 -6.60
N VAL A 184 -5.12 -0.12 -7.64
CA VAL A 184 -5.40 -1.56 -7.65
C VAL A 184 -4.13 -2.33 -7.99
N LEU A 185 -3.89 -3.43 -7.30
CA LEU A 185 -2.85 -4.39 -7.66
C LEU A 185 -3.39 -5.37 -8.70
N PHE A 186 -2.72 -5.51 -9.84
CA PHE A 186 -3.10 -6.43 -10.91
C PHE A 186 -2.13 -7.60 -10.98
N LEU A 187 -2.64 -8.84 -10.95
CA LEU A 187 -1.85 -10.06 -11.02
C LEU A 187 -2.27 -10.91 -12.22
N LYS A 188 -1.30 -11.48 -12.95
CA LYS A 188 -1.55 -12.53 -13.95
C LYS A 188 -1.19 -13.89 -13.38
N ASP A 189 -2.12 -14.84 -13.44
CA ASP A 189 -1.98 -16.20 -12.93
C ASP A 189 -1.89 -17.18 -14.12
N VAL A 190 -0.75 -17.86 -14.24
CA VAL A 190 -0.48 -18.83 -15.32
C VAL A 190 -0.38 -20.28 -14.82
N ILE A 191 -0.64 -20.52 -13.54
CA ILE A 191 -0.49 -21.84 -12.91
C ILE A 191 -1.80 -22.62 -12.79
N GLY A 192 -2.94 -21.95 -12.90
CA GLY A 192 -4.26 -22.55 -12.68
C GLY A 192 -4.51 -23.80 -13.52
N SER A 193 -4.66 -24.96 -12.90
CA SER A 193 -4.68 -26.25 -13.60
C SER A 193 -6.02 -26.62 -14.24
N ASN A 194 -7.14 -26.14 -13.69
CA ASN A 194 -8.48 -26.61 -14.06
C ASN A 194 -9.34 -25.56 -14.79
N GLU A 195 -9.04 -24.28 -14.63
CA GLU A 195 -9.77 -23.18 -15.28
C GLU A 195 -8.97 -22.65 -16.47
N ILE A 196 -9.68 -22.12 -17.47
CA ILE A 196 -9.05 -21.62 -18.71
C ILE A 196 -8.88 -20.11 -18.63
N CYS A 197 -9.95 -19.40 -18.27
CA CYS A 197 -9.94 -17.96 -18.08
C CYS A 197 -10.88 -17.58 -16.93
N CYS A 198 -10.36 -16.89 -15.93
CA CYS A 198 -11.11 -16.51 -14.74
C CYS A 198 -10.58 -15.20 -14.15
N TRP A 199 -11.48 -14.28 -13.82
CA TRP A 199 -11.15 -13.06 -13.10
C TRP A 199 -11.56 -13.22 -11.65
N THR A 200 -10.62 -12.97 -10.74
CA THR A 200 -10.88 -13.01 -9.30
C THR A 200 -10.57 -11.66 -8.67
N PHE A 201 -11.47 -11.20 -7.83
CA PHE A 201 -11.46 -9.88 -7.22
C PHE A 201 -11.26 -10.02 -5.72
N TYR A 202 -10.36 -9.23 -5.15
CA TYR A 202 -10.03 -9.28 -3.72
C TYR A 202 -10.10 -7.91 -3.07
N GLY A 203 -10.67 -7.87 -1.87
CA GLY A 203 -10.72 -6.72 -0.97
C GLY A 203 -10.18 -7.12 0.41
N HIS A 204 -9.28 -6.31 0.99
CA HIS A 204 -8.62 -6.58 2.28
C HIS A 204 -8.05 -8.01 2.42
N GLY A 205 -7.45 -8.53 1.35
CA GLY A 205 -6.87 -9.86 1.31
C GLY A 205 -7.86 -11.03 1.24
N LYS A 206 -9.16 -10.76 1.07
CA LYS A 206 -10.21 -11.78 0.91
C LYS A 206 -10.83 -11.72 -0.48
N LYS A 207 -11.18 -12.87 -1.04
CA LYS A 207 -11.92 -12.96 -2.30
C LYS A 207 -13.33 -12.38 -2.10
N VAL A 208 -13.71 -11.41 -2.94
CA VAL A 208 -15.02 -10.74 -2.87
C VAL A 208 -15.93 -11.12 -4.05
N ALA A 209 -15.35 -11.34 -5.22
CA ALA A 209 -16.10 -11.71 -6.43
C ALA A 209 -15.26 -12.55 -7.38
N GLU A 210 -15.94 -13.18 -8.34
CA GLU A 210 -15.33 -13.96 -9.41
C GLU A 210 -16.18 -13.90 -10.68
N VAL A 211 -15.51 -13.80 -11.82
CA VAL A 211 -16.11 -13.89 -13.14
C VAL A 211 -15.41 -15.01 -13.91
N CYS A 212 -16.03 -16.18 -13.88
CA CYS A 212 -15.58 -17.31 -14.68
C CYS A 212 -15.91 -17.04 -16.15
N CYS A 213 -14.89 -17.01 -17.00
CA CYS A 213 -15.03 -16.74 -18.43
C CYS A 213 -15.09 -18.03 -19.25
N THR A 214 -15.45 -19.15 -18.63
CA THR A 214 -15.49 -20.48 -19.26
C THR A 214 -16.91 -21.03 -19.23
N SER A 215 -17.47 -21.39 -20.38
CA SER A 215 -18.78 -22.01 -20.52
C SER A 215 -18.65 -23.44 -21.06
N ILE A 216 -19.49 -24.36 -20.60
CA ILE A 216 -19.55 -25.75 -21.10
C ILE A 216 -20.82 -25.88 -21.93
N VAL A 217 -20.66 -26.14 -23.23
CA VAL A 217 -21.76 -26.37 -24.16
C VAL A 217 -21.82 -27.85 -24.48
N TYR A 218 -23.01 -28.44 -24.32
CA TYR A 218 -23.28 -29.82 -24.69
C TYR A 218 -23.77 -29.84 -26.15
N ALA A 219 -22.92 -30.30 -27.07
CA ALA A 219 -23.38 -30.66 -28.41
C ALA A 219 -23.83 -32.14 -28.39
N THR A 220 -24.58 -32.55 -29.42
CA THR A 220 -25.11 -33.92 -29.56
C THR A 220 -24.03 -35.00 -29.49
N ASP A 221 -22.78 -34.63 -29.83
CA ASP A 221 -21.70 -35.60 -30.06
C ASP A 221 -20.57 -35.47 -29.02
N LYS A 222 -20.31 -34.26 -28.49
CA LYS A 222 -19.23 -33.98 -27.50
C LYS A 222 -19.53 -32.75 -26.61
N LYS A 223 -18.91 -32.72 -25.43
CA LYS A 223 -18.85 -31.53 -24.58
C LYS A 223 -17.79 -30.58 -25.12
N HIS A 224 -18.16 -29.33 -25.37
CA HIS A 224 -17.26 -28.27 -25.80
C HIS A 224 -17.07 -27.26 -24.68
N THR A 225 -15.83 -26.85 -24.45
CA THR A 225 -15.51 -25.80 -23.49
C THR A 225 -15.17 -24.53 -24.26
N LYS A 226 -15.97 -23.48 -24.09
CA LYS A 226 -15.80 -22.19 -24.77
C LYS A 226 -15.33 -21.12 -23.79
N VAL A 227 -14.65 -20.12 -24.31
CA VAL A 227 -14.27 -18.92 -23.55
C VAL A 227 -15.22 -17.79 -23.92
N GLU A 228 -15.77 -17.16 -22.90
CA GLU A 228 -16.66 -16.01 -22.97
C GLU A 228 -15.90 -14.71 -22.62
N PHE A 229 -16.44 -13.57 -23.04
CA PHE A 229 -15.93 -12.26 -22.64
C PHE A 229 -17.07 -11.41 -22.03
N PRO A 230 -17.38 -11.61 -20.74
CA PRO A 230 -18.44 -10.87 -20.05
C PRO A 230 -17.97 -9.45 -19.65
N GLU A 231 -17.70 -8.60 -20.64
CA GLU A 231 -17.09 -7.26 -20.48
C GLU A 231 -17.76 -6.42 -19.38
N ALA A 232 -19.08 -6.24 -19.45
CA ALA A 232 -19.81 -5.39 -18.50
C ALA A 232 -19.62 -5.86 -17.05
N ARG A 233 -19.63 -7.17 -16.81
CA ARG A 233 -19.46 -7.75 -15.48
C ARG A 233 -18.03 -7.60 -14.97
N ILE A 234 -17.03 -7.82 -15.83
CA ILE A 234 -15.62 -7.61 -15.48
C ILE A 234 -15.38 -6.16 -15.07
N TYR A 235 -15.96 -5.21 -15.83
CA TYR A 235 -15.84 -3.79 -15.54
C TYR A 235 -16.52 -3.41 -14.21
N GLU A 236 -17.76 -3.87 -14.00
CA GLU A 236 -18.52 -3.64 -12.77
C GLU A 236 -17.77 -4.13 -11.53
N GLU A 237 -17.28 -5.37 -11.54
CA GLU A 237 -16.54 -5.92 -10.39
C GLU A 237 -15.20 -5.20 -10.16
N THR A 238 -14.55 -4.72 -11.21
CA THR A 238 -13.33 -3.90 -11.09
C THR A 238 -13.62 -2.56 -10.40
N LEU A 239 -14.79 -1.95 -10.65
CA LEU A 239 -15.19 -0.74 -9.96
C LEU A 239 -15.61 -1.02 -8.51
N ASN A 240 -16.29 -2.13 -8.25
CA ASN A 240 -16.74 -2.51 -6.91
C ASN A 240 -15.56 -2.71 -5.94
N ILE A 241 -14.44 -3.28 -6.39
CA ILE A 241 -13.26 -3.45 -5.52
C ILE A 241 -12.61 -2.12 -5.09
N LEU A 242 -12.85 -1.01 -5.79
CA LEU A 242 -12.33 0.30 -5.40
C LEU A 242 -12.90 0.76 -4.06
N LEU A 243 -14.04 0.20 -3.63
CA LEU A 243 -14.60 0.42 -2.30
C LEU A 243 -13.70 -0.11 -1.16
N TYR A 244 -12.72 -0.96 -1.48
CA TYR A 244 -11.80 -1.58 -0.52
C TYR A 244 -10.41 -0.90 -0.47
N GLU A 245 -10.25 0.29 -1.04
CA GLU A 245 -8.98 1.06 -1.04
C GLU A 245 -8.49 1.44 0.36
N ASN A 246 -9.40 1.61 1.31
CA ASN A 246 -9.09 1.99 2.68
C ASN A 246 -9.25 0.80 3.62
N ARG A 247 -8.31 0.61 4.56
CA ARG A 247 -8.35 -0.45 5.58
C ARG A 247 -9.47 -0.28 6.62
N ASN A 248 -9.99 0.92 6.77
CA ASN A 248 -11.23 1.16 7.48
C ASN A 248 -12.31 0.67 6.51
N GLY A 249 -12.83 -0.53 6.75
CA GLY A 249 -13.69 -1.23 5.79
C GLY A 249 -14.83 -0.35 5.23
N PRO A 250 -15.31 -0.65 4.02
CA PRO A 250 -16.41 0.10 3.43
C PRO A 250 -17.63 0.08 4.36
N ASP A 251 -18.40 1.16 4.34
CA ASP A 251 -19.64 1.29 5.11
C ASP A 251 -20.52 0.03 4.92
N PRO A 252 -20.94 -0.66 6.01
CA PRO A 252 -21.79 -1.84 5.95
C PRO A 252 -23.04 -1.67 5.06
N GLU A 253 -23.60 -0.47 5.01
CA GLU A 253 -24.79 -0.15 4.22
C GLU A 253 -24.49 -0.14 2.71
N LEU A 254 -23.28 0.33 2.34
CA LEU A 254 -22.79 0.36 0.96
C LEU A 254 -22.46 -1.05 0.42
N MET A 255 -21.95 -1.94 1.28
CA MET A 255 -21.71 -3.34 0.94
C MET A 255 -23.02 -4.11 0.67
N GLN A 256 -24.07 -3.83 1.45
CA GLN A 256 -25.36 -4.50 1.30
C GLN A 256 -26.08 -4.08 0.00
N ALA A 257 -25.89 -2.83 -0.42
CA ALA A 257 -26.44 -2.31 -1.69
C ALA A 257 -25.82 -2.96 -2.94
N THR A 258 -24.57 -3.43 -2.87
CA THR A 258 -23.85 -4.04 -4.00
C THR A 258 -23.93 -5.57 -4.02
N SER A 259 -24.01 -6.21 -2.85
CA SER A 259 -24.10 -7.67 -2.72
C SER A 259 -25.45 -8.26 -3.19
N THR A 260 -26.53 -7.48 -3.16
CA THR A 260 -27.90 -7.96 -3.43
C THR A 260 -28.20 -8.23 -4.90
N ARG A 261 -27.35 -7.84 -5.85
CA ARG A 261 -27.58 -8.07 -7.29
C ARG A 261 -27.02 -9.39 -7.83
N GLY A 262 -26.15 -10.08 -7.09
CA GLY A 262 -25.49 -11.32 -7.53
C GLY A 262 -26.21 -12.63 -7.21
N ALA A 263 -27.30 -12.61 -6.44
CA ALA A 263 -27.93 -13.82 -5.90
C ALA A 263 -29.15 -14.34 -6.69
N VAL A 264 -29.59 -13.66 -7.76
CA VAL A 264 -30.86 -14.01 -8.47
C VAL A 264 -30.64 -14.78 -9.78
N ALA A 265 -29.52 -15.50 -9.89
CA ALA A 265 -29.26 -16.40 -11.03
C ALA A 265 -29.19 -17.88 -10.60
N ARG A 266 -30.07 -18.30 -9.68
CA ARG A 266 -30.27 -19.74 -9.41
C ARG A 266 -31.61 -20.06 -8.74
N ALA A 267 -32.70 -19.60 -9.31
CA ALA A 267 -34.03 -20.19 -9.05
C ALA A 267 -34.99 -19.79 -10.16
N THR A 268 -35.11 -20.63 -11.19
CA THR A 268 -36.24 -20.56 -12.12
C THR A 268 -37.15 -21.75 -11.85
N THR A 269 -38.30 -21.41 -11.29
CA THR A 269 -39.65 -21.95 -11.54
C THR A 269 -39.96 -23.41 -11.21
N CYS A 270 -40.83 -23.60 -10.22
CA CYS A 270 -41.97 -24.51 -10.33
C CYS A 270 -43.25 -23.67 -10.23
N TYR A 271 -44.07 -23.76 -11.28
CA TYR A 271 -45.42 -23.23 -11.37
C TYR A 271 -46.39 -24.17 -10.66
N THR A 272 -47.29 -23.62 -9.84
CA THR A 272 -48.70 -24.03 -9.67
C THR A 272 -49.43 -22.78 -9.17
N SER A 273 -50.13 -22.03 -10.03
CA SER A 273 -51.58 -22.09 -10.25
C SER A 273 -52.37 -21.91 -8.96
N ASP A 274 -52.91 -20.70 -8.75
CA ASP A 274 -54.04 -20.48 -7.84
C ASP A 274 -55.11 -19.68 -8.59
N ASP A 275 -56.27 -20.32 -8.71
CA ASP A 275 -57.56 -19.78 -9.11
C ASP A 275 -58.12 -18.83 -8.03
N GLU A 276 -59.10 -18.04 -8.45
CA GLU A 276 -59.84 -17.03 -7.70
C GLU A 276 -60.47 -17.53 -6.39
N ASP A 277 -60.59 -16.66 -5.36
CA ASP A 277 -61.90 -16.15 -4.95
C ASP A 277 -61.83 -15.03 -3.87
N GLU A 278 -62.94 -14.30 -3.85
CA GLU A 278 -63.29 -13.06 -3.21
C GLU A 278 -63.46 -13.11 -1.65
N ARG A 279 -63.43 -11.91 -1.05
CA ARG A 279 -64.15 -11.43 0.17
C ARG A 279 -63.52 -11.50 1.58
N ARG A 280 -63.39 -10.26 2.09
CA ARG A 280 -63.83 -9.74 3.41
C ARG A 280 -63.02 -10.10 4.67
N ALA A 281 -62.33 -9.07 5.19
CA ALA A 281 -62.09 -8.88 6.62
C ALA A 281 -63.43 -8.63 7.36
N PRO A 282 -63.54 -8.89 8.68
CA PRO A 282 -62.92 -7.99 9.66
C PRO A 282 -62.36 -8.64 10.96
N VAL A 283 -61.40 -7.92 11.54
CA VAL A 283 -61.20 -7.58 12.97
C VAL A 283 -61.59 -8.62 14.03
N GLY A 284 -60.60 -9.05 14.82
CA GLY A 284 -60.82 -9.74 16.10
C GLY A 284 -59.53 -9.83 16.92
N SER A 285 -59.52 -9.13 18.04
CA SER A 285 -58.44 -8.93 19.00
C SER A 285 -58.13 -10.13 19.92
N CYS A 286 -57.00 -9.99 20.63
CA CYS A 286 -56.71 -10.50 21.98
C CYS A 286 -55.80 -11.74 22.17
N SER A 287 -54.63 -11.44 22.74
CA SER A 287 -54.00 -12.04 23.93
C SER A 287 -53.54 -13.51 23.93
N GLY A 288 -52.21 -13.65 23.94
CA GLY A 288 -51.46 -14.22 25.07
C GLY A 288 -51.47 -15.74 25.25
N CYS A 289 -50.30 -16.37 25.07
CA CYS A 289 -49.83 -17.36 26.03
C CYS A 289 -48.29 -17.45 26.06
N THR A 290 -47.77 -17.38 27.27
CA THR A 290 -46.44 -17.83 27.70
C THR A 290 -46.45 -19.34 27.84
N SER A 291 -45.40 -20.04 27.37
CA SER A 291 -44.86 -21.19 28.11
C SER A 291 -43.48 -21.60 27.60
N THR A 292 -42.53 -21.47 28.53
CA THR A 292 -41.28 -22.20 28.68
C THR A 292 -41.39 -23.71 28.41
N ARG A 293 -40.36 -24.29 27.78
CA ARG A 293 -39.93 -25.68 28.07
C ARG A 293 -38.44 -25.88 27.76
N ASP A 294 -37.69 -26.06 28.83
CA ASP A 294 -36.43 -26.79 28.88
C ASP A 294 -36.58 -28.18 28.26
N SER A 295 -35.54 -28.70 27.59
CA SER A 295 -34.83 -29.90 28.04
C SER A 295 -33.65 -30.26 27.14
N ARG A 296 -32.54 -30.53 27.84
CA ARG A 296 -31.28 -31.15 27.46
C ARG A 296 -31.42 -32.38 26.58
N GLU A 297 -30.46 -32.60 25.70
CA GLU A 297 -29.79 -33.90 25.59
C GLU A 297 -28.37 -33.76 25.01
N SER A 298 -27.42 -34.42 25.67
CA SER A 298 -26.00 -34.48 25.38
C SER A 298 -25.59 -35.94 25.61
N CYS A 299 -24.94 -36.57 24.63
CA CYS A 299 -24.18 -37.83 24.69
C CYS A 299 -23.84 -38.23 23.24
N HIS A 300 -22.72 -38.86 22.87
CA HIS A 300 -21.52 -39.29 23.56
C HIS A 300 -20.46 -39.65 22.50
N LEU A 301 -19.22 -39.82 22.96
CA LEU A 301 -18.00 -40.16 22.23
C LEU A 301 -18.07 -41.43 21.36
N GLY A 302 -17.25 -41.45 20.30
CA GLY A 302 -16.83 -42.66 19.59
C GLY A 302 -15.43 -42.48 18.99
N ARG A 303 -14.50 -43.32 19.44
CA ARG A 303 -13.04 -43.19 19.41
C ARG A 303 -12.42 -44.15 18.38
N ILE A 304 -11.42 -43.66 17.64
CA ILE A 304 -10.17 -44.31 17.13
C ILE A 304 -10.27 -45.75 16.56
N ARG A 305 -9.75 -45.93 15.34
CA ARG A 305 -8.82 -47.03 15.02
C ARG A 305 -7.82 -46.64 13.95
N SER A 306 -6.55 -46.96 14.23
CA SER A 306 -5.37 -46.70 13.42
C SER A 306 -4.80 -48.02 12.89
N THR A 307 -3.97 -47.90 11.85
CA THR A 307 -2.94 -48.82 11.34
C THR A 307 -3.33 -50.14 10.65
N LYS A 308 -2.89 -50.30 9.39
CA LYS A 308 -1.76 -51.20 9.08
C LYS A 308 -1.10 -50.91 7.72
N GLN A 309 0.22 -50.83 7.76
CA GLN A 309 1.19 -50.88 6.67
C GLN A 309 1.54 -52.34 6.28
N SER A 310 2.38 -52.47 5.25
CA SER A 310 3.04 -53.63 4.62
C SER A 310 2.16 -54.36 3.58
N SER A 311 2.60 -54.53 2.32
CA SER A 311 3.95 -54.63 1.74
C SER A 311 4.02 -53.95 0.37
#